data_AF-A0A1V0NG37-F1
#
_entry.id   AF-A0A1V0NG37-F1
#
_cell.length_a   1.000
_cell.length_b   1.000
_cell.length_c   1.000
_cell.angle_alpha   90.00
_cell.angle_beta   90.00
_cell.angle_gamma   90.00
#
_symmetry.space_group_name_H-M   'P 1'
#
loop_
_entity.id
_entity.type
_entity.pdbx_description
1 polymer ?
#
loop_
_entity_poly.entity_id
_entity_poly.type
_entity_poly.pdbx_seq_one_letter_code
_entity_poly.pdbx_strand_id
1 'polypeptide(L)'
;MMFPNHKQVESMKKRYPEGSRVELVKMNDPQAPPVGTQGTVRGVDDTGSLLVNWDNGSSLNVLYGEDAVRYIIPDFELVYQNGNRESYETFKEAWDYVSYMVSNHDLVWVDLKSKGAETIRVRKGL
;
A
#
# COMPACT_ATOMS: atom_id res chain seq x y z
N MET A 1 -10.07 25.76 -3.93
CA MET A 1 -8.69 25.44 -3.54
C MET A 1 -8.25 26.14 -2.27
N MET A 2 -8.02 25.32 -1.25
CA MET A 2 -7.40 25.72 0.01
C MET A 2 -5.92 25.38 -0.08
N PHE A 3 -5.04 26.37 0.07
CA PHE A 3 -3.60 26.11 0.06
C PHE A 3 -3.08 25.87 1.49
N PRO A 4 -2.40 24.75 1.75
CA PRO A 4 -1.76 24.50 3.02
C PRO A 4 -0.58 25.45 3.24
N ASN A 5 -0.30 25.77 4.49
CA ASN A 5 0.96 26.40 4.86
C ASN A 5 2.11 25.38 4.88
N HIS A 6 3.35 25.87 4.97
CA HIS A 6 4.54 25.02 4.97
C HIS A 6 4.50 23.90 6.04
N LYS A 7 4.03 24.19 7.26
CA LYS A 7 3.94 23.17 8.32
C LYS A 7 2.94 22.06 7.97
N GLN A 8 1.85 22.41 7.29
CA GLN A 8 0.86 21.44 6.82
C GLN A 8 1.43 20.56 5.70
N VAL A 9 2.16 21.14 4.74
CA VAL A 9 2.85 20.36 3.70
C VAL A 9 3.87 19.39 4.31
N GLU A 10 4.69 19.86 5.26
CA GLU A 10 5.65 18.99 5.96
C GLU A 10 4.96 17.89 6.79
N SER A 11 3.80 18.18 7.37
CA SER A 11 2.97 17.17 8.04
C SER A 11 2.44 16.13 7.05
N MET A 12 2.06 16.54 5.83
CA MET A 12 1.61 15.64 4.79
C MET A 12 2.73 14.72 4.31
N LYS A 13 3.94 15.25 4.07
CA LYS A 13 5.13 14.45 3.72
C LYS A 13 5.45 13.39 4.78
N LYS A 14 5.31 13.73 6.06
CA LYS A 14 5.50 12.79 7.17
C LYS A 14 4.40 11.73 7.25
N ARG A 15 3.16 12.11 6.95
CA ARG A 15 2.01 11.20 6.99
C ARG A 15 1.97 10.25 5.79
N TYR A 16 2.39 10.72 4.63
CA TYR A 16 2.40 9.99 3.37
C TYR A 16 3.81 10.03 2.77
N PRO A 17 4.79 9.34 3.37
CA PRO A 17 6.10 9.20 2.76
C PRO A 17 5.99 8.48 1.41
N GLU A 18 6.96 8.71 0.53
CA GLU A 18 7.09 7.98 -0.73
C GLU A 18 7.06 6.46 -0.49
N GLY A 19 6.34 5.73 -1.33
CA GLY A 19 6.07 4.30 -1.19
C GLY A 19 4.82 3.98 -0.35
N SER A 20 4.20 4.96 0.33
CA SER A 20 2.95 4.73 1.06
C SER A 20 1.84 4.26 0.13
N ARG A 21 1.02 3.34 0.61
CA ARG A 21 -0.14 2.83 -0.12
C ARG A 21 -1.40 3.52 0.35
N VAL A 22 -2.21 3.95 -0.61
CA VAL A 22 -3.42 4.74 -0.35
C VAL A 22 -4.57 4.24 -1.20
N GLU A 23 -5.78 4.40 -0.68
CA GLU A 23 -7.01 4.12 -1.40
C GLU A 23 -7.81 5.41 -1.57
N LEU A 24 -8.34 5.63 -2.77
CA LEU A 24 -9.21 6.76 -3.05
C LEU A 24 -10.55 6.63 -2.32
N VAL A 25 -10.87 7.63 -1.50
CA VAL A 25 -12.14 7.72 -0.77
C VAL A 25 -13.07 8.72 -1.46
N LYS A 26 -12.54 9.83 -1.97
CA LYS A 26 -13.33 10.88 -2.63
C LYS A 26 -12.46 11.68 -3.58
N MET A 27 -12.98 11.90 -4.78
CA MET A 27 -12.51 12.90 -5.74
C MET A 27 -13.69 13.28 -6.62
N ASN A 28 -14.00 14.57 -6.73
CA ASN A 28 -15.15 15.05 -7.49
C ASN A 28 -14.69 15.60 -8.85
N ASP A 29 -14.12 14.72 -9.66
CA ASP A 29 -13.64 15.01 -11.01
C ASP A 29 -14.18 13.95 -11.98
N PRO A 30 -14.67 14.32 -13.18
CA PRO A 30 -15.14 13.35 -14.18
C PRO A 30 -14.11 12.32 -14.63
N GLN A 31 -12.82 12.62 -14.49
CA GLN A 31 -11.69 11.74 -14.82
C GLN A 31 -11.12 11.04 -13.59
N ALA A 32 -11.74 11.20 -12.42
CA ALA A 32 -11.32 10.55 -11.19
C ALA A 32 -11.21 9.03 -11.37
N PRO A 33 -10.17 8.39 -10.78
CA PRO A 33 -10.22 6.95 -10.60
C PRO A 33 -11.48 6.57 -9.79
N PRO A 34 -12.07 5.38 -9.98
CA PRO A 34 -13.17 4.93 -9.15
C PRO A 34 -12.81 4.95 -7.65
N VAL A 35 -13.77 5.30 -6.79
CA VAL A 35 -13.59 5.15 -5.34
C VAL A 35 -13.23 3.69 -5.02
N GLY A 36 -12.27 3.49 -4.11
CA GLY A 36 -11.67 2.19 -3.82
C GLY A 36 -10.44 1.86 -4.68
N THR A 37 -10.12 2.67 -5.70
CA THR A 37 -8.88 2.50 -6.45
C THR A 37 -7.69 2.74 -5.52
N GLN A 38 -6.71 1.85 -5.58
CA GLN A 38 -5.49 1.96 -4.79
C GLN A 38 -4.34 2.52 -5.62
N GLY A 39 -3.37 3.09 -4.94
CA GLY A 39 -2.20 3.68 -5.55
C GLY A 39 -1.05 3.89 -4.58
N THR A 40 0.14 4.06 -5.16
CA THR A 40 1.38 4.28 -4.40
C THR A 40 1.76 5.75 -4.43
N VAL A 41 1.94 6.36 -3.27
CA VAL A 41 2.41 7.74 -3.14
C VAL A 41 3.85 7.84 -3.65
N ARG A 42 4.09 8.74 -4.60
CA ARG A 42 5.42 9.11 -5.11
C ARG A 42 6.01 10.31 -4.38
N GLY A 43 5.17 11.10 -3.72
CA GLY A 43 5.60 12.27 -2.97
C GLY A 43 4.44 13.21 -2.67
N VAL A 44 4.78 14.34 -2.06
CA VAL A 44 3.87 15.45 -1.79
C VAL A 44 4.50 16.70 -2.37
N ASP A 45 3.76 17.41 -3.23
CA ASP A 45 4.23 18.64 -3.85
C ASP A 45 4.08 19.86 -2.91
N ASP A 46 4.57 21.02 -3.35
CA ASP A 46 4.55 22.26 -2.57
C ASP A 46 3.13 22.84 -2.36
N THR A 47 2.14 22.35 -3.11
CA THR A 47 0.72 22.66 -2.89
C THR A 47 0.07 21.74 -1.86
N GLY A 48 0.82 20.75 -1.36
CA GLY A 48 0.35 19.73 -0.44
C GLY A 48 -0.43 18.59 -1.10
N SER A 49 -0.45 18.53 -2.44
CA SER A 49 -1.13 17.48 -3.18
C SER A 49 -0.29 16.20 -3.16
N LEU A 50 -0.95 15.05 -3.04
CA LEU A 50 -0.27 13.76 -3.14
C LEU A 50 -0.09 13.40 -4.60
N LEU A 51 1.16 13.11 -4.97
CA LEU A 51 1.50 12.54 -6.26
C LEU A 51 1.31 11.03 -6.15
N VAL A 52 0.32 10.47 -6.83
CA VAL A 52 -0.04 9.05 -6.69
C VAL A 52 0.16 8.33 -8.01
N ASN A 53 0.83 7.17 -7.97
CA ASN A 53 0.77 6.18 -9.02
C ASN A 53 -0.44 5.28 -8.78
N TRP A 54 -1.57 5.56 -9.42
CA TRP A 54 -2.76 4.73 -9.28
C TRP A 54 -2.59 3.42 -10.04
N ASP A 55 -3.02 2.31 -9.44
CA ASP A 55 -2.84 0.97 -10.00
C ASP A 55 -3.64 0.78 -11.30
N ASN A 56 -4.71 1.55 -11.49
CA ASN A 56 -5.49 1.58 -12.72
C ASN A 56 -4.89 2.47 -13.83
N GLY A 57 -3.71 3.06 -13.60
CA GLY A 57 -3.01 3.92 -14.56
C GLY A 57 -3.47 5.38 -14.60
N SER A 58 -4.38 5.80 -13.70
CA SER A 58 -4.75 7.22 -13.59
C SER A 58 -3.54 8.08 -13.22
N SER A 59 -3.50 9.31 -13.75
CA SER A 59 -2.45 10.30 -13.52
C SER A 59 -2.88 11.47 -12.63
N LEU A 60 -4.11 11.46 -12.10
CA LEU A 60 -4.60 12.54 -11.25
C LEU A 60 -3.95 12.52 -9.86
N ASN A 61 -3.57 13.69 -9.38
CA ASN A 61 -3.07 13.89 -8.02
C ASN A 61 -4.24 14.03 -7.04
N VAL A 62 -3.98 13.79 -5.75
CA VAL A 62 -4.96 14.01 -4.68
C VAL A 62 -4.78 15.43 -4.15
N LEU A 63 -5.75 16.29 -4.40
CA LEU A 63 -5.70 17.69 -4.02
C LEU A 63 -5.98 17.90 -2.52
N TYR A 64 -5.13 18.68 -1.88
CA TYR A 64 -5.28 19.00 -0.46
C TYR A 64 -6.61 19.75 -0.19
N GLY A 65 -7.41 19.20 0.73
CA GLY A 65 -8.66 19.82 1.18
C GLY A 65 -9.86 19.64 0.24
N GLU A 66 -9.66 19.03 -0.94
CA GLU A 66 -10.73 18.77 -1.92
C GLU A 66 -10.99 17.26 -2.04
N ASP A 67 -9.90 16.50 -2.18
CA ASP A 67 -9.92 15.05 -2.32
C ASP A 67 -9.64 14.35 -0.98
N ALA A 68 -9.99 13.07 -0.91
CA ALA A 68 -9.73 12.25 0.26
C ALA A 68 -9.16 10.88 -0.14
N VAL A 69 -8.11 10.50 0.58
CA VAL A 69 -7.57 9.15 0.57
C VAL A 69 -7.45 8.61 1.99
N ARG A 70 -7.42 7.29 2.12
CA ARG A 70 -7.06 6.61 3.37
C ARG A 70 -5.75 5.86 3.20
N TYR A 71 -4.98 5.79 4.28
CA TYR A 71 -3.76 4.99 4.33
C TYR A 71 -4.13 3.50 4.32
N ILE A 72 -3.45 2.72 3.49
CA ILE A 72 -3.55 1.27 3.50
C ILE A 72 -2.39 0.77 4.34
N ILE A 73 -2.72 0.16 5.48
CA ILE A 73 -1.73 -0.55 6.28
C ILE A 73 -1.71 -1.98 5.75
N PRO A 74 -0.56 -2.52 5.33
CA PRO A 74 -0.46 -3.93 4.96
C PRO A 74 -0.92 -4.80 6.12
N ASP A 75 -1.98 -5.58 5.88
CA ASP A 75 -2.54 -6.46 6.90
C ASP A 75 -1.86 -7.82 6.93
N PHE A 76 -1.01 -8.13 5.95
CA PHE A 76 -0.34 -9.42 5.81
C PHE A 76 1.18 -9.27 5.84
N GLU A 77 1.86 -10.14 6.55
CA GLU A 77 3.32 -10.17 6.67
C GLU A 77 3.79 -11.62 6.47
N LEU A 78 4.71 -11.82 5.52
CA LEU A 78 5.50 -13.04 5.42
C LEU A 78 6.75 -12.89 6.27
N VAL A 79 7.00 -13.86 7.14
CA VAL A 79 8.19 -13.94 7.98
C VAL A 79 8.97 -15.18 7.59
N TYR A 80 10.17 -14.97 7.06
CA TYR A 80 11.06 -16.03 6.60
C TYR A 80 11.88 -16.61 7.75
N GLN A 81 12.43 -17.81 7.56
CA GLN A 81 13.26 -18.48 8.56
C GLN A 81 14.47 -17.66 9.03
N ASN A 82 15.07 -16.87 8.13
CA ASN A 82 16.20 -16.00 8.44
C ASN A 82 15.78 -14.70 9.18
N GLY A 83 14.49 -14.51 9.45
CA GLY A 83 13.95 -13.34 10.12
C GLY A 83 13.58 -12.18 9.18
N ASN A 84 13.89 -12.30 7.88
CA ASN A 84 13.42 -11.33 6.90
C ASN A 84 11.90 -11.26 6.92
N ARG A 85 11.37 -10.10 6.56
CA ARG A 85 9.93 -9.86 6.52
C ARG A 85 9.54 -9.12 5.26
N GLU A 86 8.37 -9.46 4.76
CA GLU A 86 7.79 -8.83 3.58
C GLU A 86 6.30 -8.63 3.80
N SER A 87 5.82 -7.42 3.57
CA SER A 87 4.44 -7.05 3.86
C SER A 87 3.62 -6.98 2.58
N TYR A 88 2.35 -7.39 2.68
CA TYR A 88 1.40 -7.42 1.58
C TYR A 88 0.08 -6.80 2.04
N GLU A 89 -0.58 -6.09 1.12
CA GLU A 89 -1.85 -5.41 1.39
C GLU A 89 -2.99 -6.41 1.51
N THR A 90 -2.98 -7.44 0.67
CA THR A 90 -4.05 -8.43 0.61
C THR A 90 -3.56 -9.84 0.91
N PHE A 91 -4.46 -10.68 1.43
CA PHE A 91 -4.19 -12.11 1.61
C PHE A 91 -3.81 -12.75 0.27
N LYS A 92 -4.50 -12.36 -0.81
CA LYS A 92 -4.29 -12.93 -2.14
C LYS A 92 -2.88 -12.69 -2.64
N GLU A 93 -2.36 -11.46 -2.55
CA GLU A 93 -0.98 -11.16 -2.97
C GLU A 93 0.05 -11.96 -2.16
N ALA A 94 -0.11 -11.96 -0.83
CA ALA A 94 0.78 -12.72 0.05
C ALA A 94 0.73 -14.22 -0.28
N TRP A 95 -0.48 -14.74 -0.49
CA TRP A 95 -0.71 -16.15 -0.77
C TRP A 95 -0.26 -16.57 -2.17
N ASP A 96 -0.45 -15.73 -3.18
CA ASP A 96 0.04 -15.96 -4.54
C ASP A 96 1.57 -16.06 -4.54
N TYR A 97 2.24 -15.18 -3.78
CA TYR A 97 3.69 -15.23 -3.62
C TYR A 97 4.15 -16.47 -2.85
N VAL A 98 3.48 -16.84 -1.75
CA VAL A 98 3.74 -18.09 -1.04
C VAL A 98 3.56 -19.31 -1.96
N SER A 99 2.49 -19.32 -2.75
CA SER A 99 2.19 -20.40 -3.70
C SER A 99 3.26 -20.50 -4.77
N TYR A 100 3.71 -19.36 -5.31
CA TYR A 100 4.85 -19.29 -6.21
C TYR A 100 6.11 -19.88 -5.57
N MET A 101 6.46 -19.49 -4.35
CA MET A 101 7.65 -20.01 -3.67
C MET A 101 7.58 -21.54 -3.49
N VAL A 102 6.46 -22.04 -2.98
CA VAL A 102 6.24 -23.48 -2.77
C VAL A 102 6.30 -24.25 -4.09
N SER A 103 5.86 -23.65 -5.20
CA SER A 103 5.89 -24.30 -6.51
C SER A 103 7.30 -24.34 -7.12
N ASN A 104 8.14 -23.34 -6.84
CA ASN A 104 9.40 -23.13 -7.55
C ASN A 104 10.67 -23.43 -6.72
N HIS A 105 10.54 -23.63 -5.41
CA HIS A 105 11.68 -23.90 -4.51
C HIS A 105 11.47 -25.20 -3.74
N ASP A 106 12.53 -25.96 -3.53
CA ASP A 106 12.48 -27.27 -2.86
C ASP A 106 12.39 -27.16 -1.34
N LEU A 107 12.91 -26.08 -0.78
CA LEU A 107 12.89 -25.79 0.66
C LEU A 107 12.21 -24.45 0.90
N VAL A 108 11.05 -24.46 1.54
CA VAL A 108 10.28 -23.24 1.88
C VAL A 108 9.86 -23.30 3.33
N TRP A 109 10.19 -22.26 4.09
CA TRP A 109 9.82 -22.09 5.49
C TRP A 109 9.42 -20.64 5.71
N VAL A 110 8.12 -20.38 5.70
CA VAL A 110 7.56 -19.02 5.81
C VAL A 110 6.30 -19.04 6.69
N ASP A 111 6.20 -18.06 7.59
CA ASP A 111 4.99 -17.80 8.37
C ASP A 111 4.25 -16.63 7.71
N LEU A 112 3.01 -16.86 7.26
CA LEU A 112 2.08 -15.82 6.86
C LEU A 112 1.27 -15.37 8.07
N LYS A 113 1.42 -14.09 8.42
CA LYS A 113 0.78 -13.45 9.55
C LYS A 113 -0.22 -12.42 9.07
N SER A 114 -1.30 -12.24 9.83
CA SER A 114 -2.18 -11.09 9.69
C SER A 114 -2.67 -10.61 11.05
N LYS A 115 -2.98 -9.31 11.16
CA LYS A 115 -3.39 -8.70 12.42
C LYS A 115 -4.69 -9.32 12.92
N GLY A 116 -4.64 -9.94 14.10
CA GLY A 116 -5.82 -10.55 14.74
C GLY A 116 -6.25 -11.89 14.15
N ALA A 117 -5.46 -12.47 13.25
CA ALA A 117 -5.68 -13.80 12.69
C ALA A 117 -4.64 -14.82 13.20
N GLU A 118 -4.98 -16.10 13.13
CA GLU A 118 -4.01 -17.17 13.37
C GLU A 118 -2.90 -17.15 12.31
N THR A 119 -1.69 -17.52 12.72
CA THR A 119 -0.54 -17.59 11.80
C THR A 119 -0.62 -18.86 10.96
N ILE A 120 -0.51 -18.70 9.64
CA ILE A 120 -0.42 -19.81 8.70
C ILE A 120 1.05 -20.12 8.49
N ARG A 121 1.48 -21.29 8.93
CA ARG A 121 2.86 -21.76 8.78
C ARG A 121 2.97 -22.66 7.57
N VAL A 122 3.77 -22.26 6.59
CA VAL A 122 4.00 -23.01 5.36
C VAL A 122 5.40 -23.62 5.39
N ARG A 123 5.46 -24.93 5.19
CA ARG A 123 6.69 -25.71 5.12
C ARG A 123 6.66 -26.63 3.91
N LYS A 124 7.72 -26.57 3.09
CA LYS A 124 8.03 -27.54 2.05
C LYS A 124 9.44 -28.05 2.29
N GLY A 125 9.59 -29.37 2.28
CA GLY A 125 10.86 -30.08 2.39
C GLY A 125 11.02 -31.04 1.21
N LEU A 126 12.23 -31.58 1.07
CA LEU A 126 12.55 -32.68 0.15
C LEU A 126 11.82 -33.97 0.51
#